data_AF-A0A435SXQ8-F1
#
_entry.id   AF-A0A435SXQ8-F1
#
_cell.length_a   1.000
_cell.length_b   1.000
_cell.length_c   1.000
_cell.angle_alpha   90.00
_cell.angle_beta   90.00
_cell.angle_gamma   90.00
#
_symmetry.space_group_name_H-M   'P 1'
#
loop_
_entity.id
_entity.type
_entity.pdbx_description
1 polymer ?
#
loop_
_entity_poly.entity_id
_entity_poly.type
_entity_poly.pdbx_seq_one_letter_code
_entity_poly.pdbx_strand_id
1 'polypeptide(L)'
;PVVVYMGMANLPLIAAALLDGGLAPSTPAAVIVAATTPQERTVVATLATIAEEAAAVGLASPALIVVGGIVAMRAALAGQA
;
A
#
# COMPACT_ATOMS: atom_id res chain seq x y z
N PRO A 1 -4.48 4.78 -11.16
CA PRO A 1 -4.16 3.95 -9.98
C PRO A 1 -3.15 2.88 -10.40
N VAL A 2 -2.17 2.58 -9.55
CA VAL A 2 -1.16 1.55 -9.81
C VAL A 2 -1.40 0.40 -8.85
N VAL A 3 -1.40 -0.84 -9.35
CA VAL A 3 -1.51 -2.06 -8.55
C VAL A 3 -0.33 -2.95 -8.87
N VAL A 4 0.50 -3.24 -7.88
CA VAL A 4 1.73 -4.01 -8.05
C VAL A 4 1.59 -5.37 -7.39
N TYR A 5 1.87 -6.40 -8.18
CA TYR A 5 1.98 -7.79 -7.73
C TYR A 5 3.44 -8.13 -7.44
N MET A 6 3.68 -8.99 -6.45
CA MET A 6 5.02 -9.49 -6.10
C MET A 6 6.04 -8.38 -5.79
N GLY A 7 5.58 -7.19 -5.39
CA GLY A 7 6.42 -6.02 -5.18
C GLY A 7 7.00 -5.88 -3.77
N MET A 8 6.62 -6.72 -2.81
CA MET A 8 6.94 -6.54 -1.38
C MET A 8 8.44 -6.40 -1.10
N ALA A 9 9.28 -7.25 -1.71
CA ALA A 9 10.73 -7.19 -1.51
C ALA A 9 11.34 -5.87 -2.01
N ASN A 10 10.67 -5.22 -2.98
CA ASN A 10 11.11 -3.98 -3.60
C ASN A 10 10.23 -2.79 -3.21
N LEU A 11 9.38 -2.90 -2.19
CA LEU A 11 8.45 -1.83 -1.80
C LEU A 11 9.14 -0.47 -1.59
N PRO A 12 10.30 -0.38 -0.90
CA PRO A 12 11.04 0.88 -0.79
C PRO A 12 11.49 1.45 -2.15
N LEU A 13 11.98 0.59 -3.05
CA LEU A 13 12.44 0.99 -4.38
C LEU A 13 11.29 1.44 -5.27
N ILE A 14 10.15 0.74 -5.21
CA ILE A 14 8.93 1.10 -5.93
C ILE A 14 8.42 2.46 -5.45
N ALA A 15 8.35 2.68 -4.14
CA ALA A 15 7.92 3.96 -3.58
C ALA A 15 8.84 5.11 -4.03
N ALA A 16 10.17 4.92 -3.93
CA ALA A 16 11.14 5.90 -4.39
C ALA A 16 11.00 6.22 -5.89
N ALA A 17 10.91 5.19 -6.75
CA ALA A 17 10.78 5.40 -8.19
C ALA A 17 9.49 6.14 -8.57
N LEU A 18 8.39 5.90 -7.83
CA LEU A 18 7.12 6.60 -8.05
C LEU A 18 7.21 8.08 -7.62
N LEU A 19 7.89 8.37 -6.51
CA LEU A 19 8.16 9.74 -6.06
C LEU A 19 9.05 10.49 -7.07
N ASP A 20 10.13 9.86 -7.53
CA ASP A 20 11.04 10.40 -8.55
C ASP A 20 10.32 10.62 -9.88
N GLY A 21 9.32 9.78 -10.20
CA GLY A 21 8.42 9.92 -11.34
C GLY A 21 7.39 11.04 -11.21
N GLY A 22 7.38 11.80 -10.11
CA GLY A 22 6.55 12.98 -9.91
C GLY A 22 5.24 12.76 -9.15
N LEU A 23 5.01 11.59 -8.57
CA LEU A 23 3.87 11.41 -7.65
C LEU A 23 4.11 12.17 -6.35
N ALA A 24 3.06 12.78 -5.80
CA ALA A 24 3.16 13.51 -4.55
C ALA A 24 3.50 12.57 -3.38
N PRO A 25 4.33 12.99 -2.40
CA PRO A 25 4.61 12.22 -1.19
C PRO A 25 3.35 11.81 -0.41
N SER A 26 2.33 12.67 -0.42
CA SER A 26 1.04 12.46 0.22
C SER A 26 0.09 11.53 -0.55
N THR A 27 0.51 11.00 -1.72
CA THR A 27 -0.32 10.09 -2.51
C THR A 27 -0.72 8.88 -1.66
N PRO A 28 -2.02 8.58 -1.49
CA PRO A 28 -2.44 7.42 -0.71
C PRO A 28 -1.91 6.10 -1.27
N ALA A 29 -1.46 5.21 -0.40
CA ALA A 29 -0.98 3.89 -0.75
C ALA A 29 -1.46 2.84 0.27
N ALA A 30 -1.57 1.58 -0.17
CA ALA A 30 -1.96 0.46 0.68
C ALA A 30 -1.15 -0.79 0.36
N VAL A 31 -0.86 -1.58 1.38
CA VAL A 31 -0.33 -2.94 1.28
C VAL A 31 -1.36 -3.91 1.87
N ILE A 32 -1.78 -4.90 1.09
CA ILE A 32 -2.78 -5.89 1.49
C ILE A 32 -2.16 -7.29 1.39
N VAL A 33 -1.95 -7.94 2.53
CA VAL A 33 -1.43 -9.30 2.66
C VAL A 33 -2.57 -10.29 2.76
N ALA A 34 -2.44 -11.45 2.10
CA ALA A 34 -3.42 -12.54 2.18
C ALA A 34 -4.87 -12.07 1.91
N ALA A 35 -5.03 -11.23 0.88
CA ALA A 35 -6.32 -10.64 0.52
C ALA A 35 -7.42 -11.71 0.36
N THR A 36 -8.64 -11.39 0.79
CA THR A 36 -9.85 -12.22 0.81
C THR A 36 -9.81 -13.47 1.68
N THR A 37 -8.75 -13.64 2.49
CA THR A 37 -8.63 -14.74 3.45
C THR A 37 -8.90 -14.28 4.89
N PRO A 38 -9.18 -15.20 5.83
CA PRO A 38 -9.25 -14.85 7.25
C PRO A 38 -7.97 -14.27 7.85
N GLN A 39 -6.83 -14.40 7.15
CA GLN A 39 -5.53 -13.87 7.56
C GLN A 39 -5.21 -12.52 6.91
N GLU A 40 -6.20 -11.88 6.25
CA GLU A 40 -5.99 -10.60 5.58
C GLU A 40 -5.49 -9.54 6.57
N ARG A 41 -4.40 -8.87 6.20
CA ARG A 41 -3.87 -7.72 6.93
C ARG A 41 -3.63 -6.59 5.94
N THR A 42 -4.12 -5.40 6.27
CA THR A 42 -3.97 -4.22 5.43
C THR A 42 -3.30 -3.09 6.21
N VAL A 43 -2.33 -2.43 5.57
CA VAL A 43 -1.80 -1.13 5.99
C VAL A 43 -2.18 -0.11 4.93
N VAL A 44 -2.66 1.06 5.39
CA VAL A 44 -2.92 2.23 4.55
C VAL A 44 -2.04 3.35 5.07
N ALA A 45 -1.30 3.98 4.17
CA ALA A 45 -0.34 5.02 4.48
C ALA A 45 -0.21 6.00 3.29
N THR A 46 0.78 6.88 3.35
CA THR A 46 1.18 7.70 2.20
C THR A 46 2.28 7.00 1.40
N LEU A 47 2.48 7.40 0.14
CA LEU A 47 3.56 6.90 -0.69
C LEU A 47 4.94 7.13 -0.03
N ALA A 48 5.09 8.21 0.73
CA ALA A 48 6.30 8.50 1.48
C ALA A 48 6.58 7.53 2.64
N THR A 49 5.53 7.00 3.29
CA THR A 49 5.66 6.23 4.55
C THR A 49 5.29 4.75 4.42
N ILE A 50 4.68 4.33 3.31
CA ILE A 50 4.11 2.98 3.16
C ILE A 50 5.13 1.85 3.35
N ALA A 51 6.38 2.05 2.94
CA ALA A 51 7.43 1.06 3.10
C ALA A 51 7.82 0.86 4.57
N GLU A 52 7.98 1.95 5.31
CA GLU A 52 8.32 1.95 6.73
C GLU A 52 7.17 1.39 7.56
N GLU A 53 5.93 1.84 7.29
CA GLU A 53 4.75 1.37 8.03
C GLU A 53 4.48 -0.12 7.81
N ALA A 54 4.61 -0.61 6.57
CA ALA A 54 4.47 -2.03 6.28
C ALA A 54 5.53 -2.88 6.99
N ALA A 55 6.77 -2.40 7.05
CA ALA A 55 7.87 -3.07 7.76
C ALA A 55 7.66 -3.05 9.28
N ALA A 56 7.21 -1.93 9.84
CA ALA A 56 6.97 -1.74 11.27
C ALA A 56 5.94 -2.74 11.84
N VAL A 57 4.92 -3.09 11.05
CA VAL A 57 3.93 -4.11 11.44
C VAL A 57 4.28 -5.52 10.95
N GLY A 58 5.43 -5.71 10.31
CA GLY A 58 5.88 -7.01 9.79
C GLY A 58 4.97 -7.59 8.71
N LEU A 59 4.53 -6.79 7.74
CA LEU A 59 3.86 -7.32 6.54
C LEU A 59 4.88 -8.00 5.62
N ALA A 60 4.50 -9.16 5.10
CA ALA A 60 5.32 -9.96 4.21
C ALA A 60 4.50 -10.49 3.03
N SER A 61 5.18 -11.03 2.02
CA SER A 61 4.54 -11.72 0.90
C SER A 61 3.69 -12.91 1.36
N PRO A 62 2.64 -13.28 0.61
CA PRO A 62 2.13 -12.64 -0.60
C PRO A 62 1.29 -11.39 -0.30
N ALA A 63 1.55 -10.30 -1.01
CA ALA A 63 0.82 -9.04 -0.85
C ALA A 63 0.63 -8.27 -2.17
N LEU A 64 -0.40 -7.42 -2.18
CA LEU A 64 -0.64 -6.42 -3.20
C LEU A 64 -0.27 -5.03 -2.68
N ILE A 65 0.33 -4.22 -3.55
CA ILE A 65 0.59 -2.80 -3.28
C ILE A 65 -0.33 -1.98 -4.19
N VAL A 66 -1.13 -1.09 -3.63
CA VAL A 66 -2.05 -0.22 -4.35
C VAL A 66 -1.65 1.23 -4.11
N VAL A 67 -1.47 2.02 -5.17
CA VAL A 67 -1.08 3.44 -5.08
C VAL A 67 -2.07 4.31 -5.85
N GLY A 68 -2.53 5.38 -5.19
CA GLY A 68 -3.39 6.42 -5.74
C GLY A 68 -4.66 6.67 -4.93
N GLY A 69 -5.40 7.72 -5.31
CA GLY A 69 -6.58 8.20 -4.57
C GLY A 69 -7.68 7.16 -4.32
N ILE A 70 -7.74 6.07 -5.09
CA ILE A 70 -8.68 4.96 -4.87
C ILE A 70 -8.54 4.33 -3.47
N VAL A 71 -7.34 4.38 -2.88
CA VAL A 71 -7.10 3.86 -1.52
C VAL A 71 -7.98 4.55 -0.47
N ALA A 72 -8.26 5.85 -0.64
CA ALA A 72 -9.11 6.60 0.29
C ALA A 72 -10.56 6.10 0.32
N MET A 73 -11.03 5.43 -0.74
CA MET A 73 -12.36 4.83 -0.80
C MET A 73 -12.54 3.67 0.19
N ARG A 74 -11.45 3.09 0.72
CA ARG A 74 -11.53 2.01 1.69
C ARG A 74 -12.37 2.40 2.91
N ALA A 75 -12.19 3.61 3.46
CA ALA A 75 -12.95 4.06 4.62
C ALA A 75 -14.47 4.14 4.31
N ALA A 76 -14.81 4.73 3.16
CA ALA A 76 -16.20 4.86 2.73
C ALA A 76 -16.89 3.52 2.40
N LEU A 77 -16.14 2.56 1.84
CA LEU A 77 -16.68 1.27 1.39
C LEU A 77 -16.65 0.17 2.46
N ALA A 78 -15.74 0.25 3.43
CA ALA A 78 -15.62 -0.74 4.50
C ALA A 78 -16.69 -0.61 5.60
N GLY A 79 -17.66 0.30 5.45
CA GLY A 79 -18.70 0.55 6.45
C GLY A 79 -18.17 1.21 7.73
N GLN A 80 -17.00 1.85 7.68
CA GLN A 80 -16.41 2.60 8.78
C GLN A 80 -16.63 4.10 8.54
N ALA A 81 -17.88 4.54 8.74
CA ALA A 81 -18.25 5.95 8.86
C ALA A 81 -18.75 6.23 10.28
#